data_AF-A0A2K1ERS2-F1
#
_entry.id   AF-A0A2K1ERS2-F1
#
_cell.length_a   1.000
_cell.length_b   1.000
_cell.length_c   1.000
_cell.angle_alpha   90.00
_cell.angle_beta   90.00
_cell.angle_gamma   90.00
#
_symmetry.space_group_name_H-M   'P 1'
#
loop_
_entity.id
_entity.type
_entity.pdbx_description
1 polymer ?
#
loop_
_entity_poly.entity_id
_entity_poly.type
_entity_poly.pdbx_seq_one_letter_code
_entity_poly.pdbx_strand_id
1 'polypeptide(L)' 'MLITTIIICIALAIAAKDLPGLYRKHRFKDMFVYIIMLGLGTWLSVLAAKSEVTPSPLVLIEIIYNPVNAFVSHVFGF' A
#
# COMPACT_ATOMS: atom_id res chain seq x y z
N MET A 1 9.57 3.79 -2.57
CA MET A 1 10.02 4.27 -1.25
C MET A 1 9.67 5.74 -1.06
N LEU A 2 10.15 6.66 -1.90
CA LEU A 2 9.84 8.10 -1.82
C LEU A 2 8.33 8.42 -1.74
N ILE A 3 7.52 7.86 -2.64
CA ILE A 3 6.06 8.11 -2.70
C ILE A 3 5.36 7.65 -1.42
N THR A 4 5.73 6.47 -0.90
CA THR A 4 5.21 5.94 0.37
C THR A 4 5.54 6.88 1.54
N THR A 5 6.77 7.40 1.60
CA THR A 5 7.17 8.36 2.63
C THR A 5 6.34 9.65 2.57
N ILE A 6 6.10 10.17 1.36
CA ILE A 6 5.26 11.37 1.15
C ILE A 6 3.84 11.12 1.66
N ILE A 7 3.24 9.98 1.31
CA ILE A 7 1.88 9.60 1.76
C ILE A 7 1.81 9.57 3.29
N ILE A 8 2.79 8.95 3.95
CA ILE A 8 2.84 8.87 5.43
C ILE A 8 3.02 10.26 6.05
N CYS A 9 3.90 11.10 5.51
CA CYS A 9 4.12 12.46 5.98
C CYS A 9 2.84 13.31 5.89
N ILE A 10 2.10 13.19 4.79
CA ILE A 10 0.81 13.89 4.61
C ILE A 10 -0.20 13.38 5.63
N ALA A 11 -0.34 12.06 5.80
CA ALA A 11 -1.24 11.48 6.78
C ALA A 11 -0.94 11.96 8.22
N LEU A 12 0.35 12.03 8.58
CA LEU A 12 0.79 12.57 9.88
C LEU A 12 0.48 14.06 10.03
N ALA A 13 0.65 14.87 8.99
CA ALA A 13 0.33 16.29 9.03
C ALA A 13 -1.17 16.53 9.24
N ILE A 14 -2.02 15.75 8.56
CA ILE A 14 -3.48 15.82 8.73
C ILE A 14 -3.86 15.34 10.15
N ALA A 15 -3.28 14.23 10.62
CA ALA A 15 -3.48 13.74 11.97
C ALA A 15 -3.09 14.79 13.03
N ALA A 16 -1.92 15.41 12.90
CA ALA A 16 -1.42 16.42 13.84
C ALA A 16 -2.29 17.68 13.88
N LYS A 17 -2.94 18.03 12.76
CA LYS A 17 -3.87 19.17 12.68
C LYS A 17 -5.23 18.84 13.33
N ASP A 18 -5.79 17.68 13.03
CA ASP A 18 -7.20 17.38 13.34
C ASP A 18 -7.39 16.62 14.67
N LEU A 19 -6.45 15.75 15.08
CA LEU A 19 -6.53 15.03 16.37
C LEU A 19 -6.62 15.95 17.60
N PRO A 20 -5.78 17.00 17.77
CA PRO A 20 -5.81 17.79 19.00
C PRO A 20 -7.16 18.52 19.17
N GLY A 21 -7.80 18.93 18.06
CA GLY A 21 -9.12 19.53 18.08
C GLY A 21 -10.22 18.54 18.52
N LEU A 22 -10.13 17.29 18.08
CA LEU A 22 -11.06 16.22 18.42
C LEU A 22 -10.88 15.72 19.86
N TYR A 23 -9.62 15.61 20.31
CA TYR A 23 -9.26 15.24 21.67
C TYR A 23 -9.78 16.27 22.68
N ARG A 24 -9.56 17.58 22.41
CA ARG A 24 -10.00 18.66 23.29
C ARG A 24 -11.53 18.75 23.44
N LYS A 25 -12.29 18.24 22.46
CA LYS A 25 -13.76 18.22 22.48
C LYS A 25 -14.35 16.95 23.12
N HIS A 26 -13.52 16.06 23.67
CA HIS A 26 -13.94 14.75 24.23
C HIS A 26 -14.78 13.89 23.27
N ARG A 27 -14.68 14.10 21.96
CA ARG A 27 -15.43 13.34 20.96
C ARG A 27 -14.67 12.08 20.57
N PHE A 28 -14.53 11.16 21.54
CA PHE A 28 -13.75 9.92 21.36
C PHE A 28 -14.31 9.02 20.25
N LYS A 29 -15.63 8.97 20.07
CA LYS A 29 -16.27 8.21 18.99
C LYS A 29 -15.86 8.75 17.61
N ASP A 30 -15.93 10.06 17.44
CA ASP A 30 -15.52 10.72 16.19
C ASP A 30 -14.03 10.53 15.93
N MET A 31 -13.21 10.58 16.98
CA MET A 31 -11.76 10.36 16.88
C MET A 31 -11.42 8.94 16.44
N PHE A 32 -12.16 7.95 16.94
CA PHE A 32 -11.99 6.57 16.51
C PHE A 32 -12.34 6.39 15.02
N VAL A 33 -13.50 6.92 14.59
CA VAL A 33 -13.92 6.86 13.18
C VAL A 33 -12.92 7.60 12.28
N TYR A 34 -12.45 8.77 12.72
CA TYR A 34 -11.46 9.56 12.00
C TYR A 34 -10.14 8.80 11.80
N ILE A 35 -9.58 8.21 12.87
CA ILE A 35 -8.33 7.44 12.79
C ILE A 35 -8.50 6.23 11.87
N ILE A 36 -9.64 5.53 11.92
CA ILE A 36 -9.92 4.41 11.02
C ILE A 36 -9.98 4.88 9.56
N MET A 37 -10.73 5.96 9.28
CA MET A 37 -10.84 6.50 7.93
C MET A 37 -9.48 6.96 7.39
N LEU A 38 -8.71 7.69 8.20
CA LEU A 38 -7.38 8.17 7.80
C LEU A 38 -6.42 7.01 7.60
N GLY A 39 -6.45 6.00 8.48
CA GLY A 39 -5.64 4.79 8.36
C GLY A 39 -5.97 3.98 7.11
N LEU A 40 -7.26 3.77 6.83
CA LEU A 40 -7.71 3.08 5.62
C LEU A 40 -7.35 3.84 4.35
N GLY A 41 -7.56 5.15 4.32
CA GLY A 41 -7.17 6.00 3.19
C GLY A 41 -5.66 5.93 2.94
N THR A 42 -4.86 6.06 4.00
CA THR A 42 -3.40 5.95 3.94
C THR A 42 -2.95 4.57 3.43
N TRP A 43 -3.58 3.50 3.93
CA TRP A 43 -3.30 2.13 3.49
C TRP A 43 -3.58 1.95 2.00
N LEU A 44 -4.76 2.40 1.54
CA LEU A 44 -5.15 2.33 0.13
C LEU A 44 -4.20 3.16 -0.76
N SER A 45 -3.80 4.36 -0.32
CA SER A 45 -2.83 5.17 -1.05
C SER A 45 -1.45 4.49 -1.15
N VAL A 46 -0.99 3.84 -0.08
CA VAL A 46 0.26 3.07 -0.11
C VAL A 46 0.16 1.87 -1.04
N LEU A 47 -0.98 1.18 -1.03
CA LEU A 47 -1.24 0.07 -1.94
C LEU A 47 -1.23 0.55 -3.39
N ALA A 48 -1.94 1.63 -3.71
CA ALA A 48 -1.95 2.24 -5.04
C ALA A 48 -0.55 2.68 -5.50
N ALA A 49 0.22 3.32 -4.64
CA ALA A 49 1.59 3.72 -4.94
C ALA A 49 2.55 2.54 -5.17
N LYS A 50 2.25 1.37 -4.60
CA LYS A 50 2.96 0.12 -4.90
C LYS A 50 2.45 -0.52 -6.19
N SER A 51 1.16 -0.39 -6.49
CA SER A 51 0.55 -0.91 -7.73
C SER A 51 0.96 -0.11 -8.98
N GLU A 52 1.25 1.19 -8.86
CA GLU A 52 1.84 2.00 -9.95
C GLU A 52 3.27 1.57 -10.31
N VAL A 53 3.96 0.86 -9.39
CA VAL A 53 5.10 0.02 -9.78
C VAL A 53 4.52 -1.23 -10.43
N THR A 54 3.88 -1.03 -11.58
CA THR A 54 3.46 -2.10 -12.48
C THR A 54 4.67 -3.01 -12.62
N PRO A 55 4.59 -4.29 -12.23
CA PRO A 55 5.52 -5.25 -12.77
C PRO A 55 5.46 -5.03 -14.27
N SER A 56 6.61 -4.87 -14.93
CA SER A 56 6.59 -4.76 -16.38
C SER A 56 5.76 -5.94 -16.92
N PRO A 57 5.03 -5.80 -18.04
CA PRO A 57 4.31 -6.93 -18.64
C PRO A 57 5.22 -8.18 -18.78
N LEU A 58 6.54 -7.96 -18.87
CA LEU A 58 7.60 -8.96 -18.76
C LEU A 58 7.54 -9.83 -17.49
N VAL A 59 7.28 -9.27 -16.31
CA VAL A 59 7.21 -10.03 -15.04
C VAL A 59 6.01 -10.96 -15.01
N LEU A 60 4.87 -10.54 -15.58
CA LEU A 60 3.70 -11.41 -15.70
C LEU A 60 4.00 -12.57 -16.65
N ILE A 61 4.68 -12.28 -17.76
CA ILE A 61 5.18 -13.30 -18.69
C ILE A 61 6.17 -14.21 -17.96
N GLU A 62 7.10 -13.68 -17.18
CA GLU A 62 8.12 -14.43 -16.44
C GLU A 62 7.50 -15.36 -15.38
N ILE A 63 6.46 -14.92 -14.67
CA ILE A 63 5.71 -15.75 -13.71
C ILE A 63 5.02 -16.93 -14.39
N ILE A 64 4.52 -16.74 -15.61
CA ILE A 64 3.87 -17.81 -16.39
C ILE A 64 4.93 -18.72 -17.03
N TYR A 65 6.03 -18.15 -17.54
CA TYR A 65 7.06 -18.90 -18.24
C TYR A 65 7.98 -19.68 -17.30
N ASN A 66 8.28 -19.19 -16.10
CA ASN A 66 9.14 -19.90 -15.15
C ASN A 66 8.67 -21.32 -14.79
N PRO A 67 7.40 -21.55 -14.40
CA PRO A 67 6.93 -22.90 -14.10
C PRO A 67 6.91 -23.79 -15.34
N VAL A 68 6.63 -23.23 -16.53
CA VAL A 68 6.69 -23.96 -17.80
C VAL A 68 8.12 -24.35 -18.13
N ASN A 69 9.08 -23.43 -17.97
CA ASN A 69 10.50 -23.68 -18.20
C ASN A 69 11.05 -24.71 -17.21
N ALA A 70 10.69 -24.61 -15.93
CA ALA A 70 11.07 -25.59 -14.91
C ALA A 70 10.47 -26.98 -15.16
N PHE A 71 9.24 -27.04 -15.68
CA PHE A 71 8.61 -28.31 -16.07
C PHE A 71 9.28 -28.91 -17.31
N VAL A 72 9.54 -28.10 -18.33
CA VAL A 72 10.22 -28.53 -19.56
C VAL A 72 11.67 -28.95 -19.27
N SER A 73 12.42 -28.21 -18.46
CA SER A 73 13.78 -28.62 -18.06
C SER A 73 13.78 -29.90 -17.24
N HIS A 74 12.81 -30.09 -16.35
CA HIS A 74 12.68 -31.32 -15.57
C HIS A 74 12.29 -32.55 -16.42
N VAL A 75 11.51 -32.35 -17.49
CA VAL A 75 11.08 -33.44 -18.39
C VAL A 75 12.13 -33.74 -19.47
N PHE A 76 12.82 -32.72 -19.99
CA PHE A 76 13.74 -32.85 -21.12
C PHE A 76 15.22 -32.81 -20.74
N GLY A 77 15.56 -32.54 -19.48
CA GLY A 77 16.90 -32.78 -18.90
C GLY A 77 18.02 -31.90 -19.46
N PHE A 78 17.79 -30.59 -19.57
CA PHE A 78 18.85 -29.58 -19.81
C PHE A 78 18.91 -28.58 -18.65
#